data_AF-A0A967Z6W8-F1
#
_entry.id   AF-A0A967Z6W8-F1
#
_cell.length_a   1.000
_cell.length_b   1.000
_cell.length_c   1.000
_cell.angle_alpha   90.00
_cell.angle_beta   90.00
_cell.angle_gamma   90.00
#
_symmetry.space_group_name_H-M   'P 1'
#
loop_
_entity.id
_entity.type
_entity.pdbx_description
1 polymer ?
#
loop_
_entity_poly.entity_id
_entity_poly.type
_entity_poly.pdbx_seq_one_letter_code
_entity_poly.pdbx_strand_id
1 'polypeptide(L)' 'GIRSVFNILGPITNPADVKRQLVGVFNLEVAGLLAEVLQQLDAHHVLLVHSEDGLDEISLQGYTHIIEVKDGKIREDQV' A
#
# COMPACT_ATOMS: atom_id res chain seq x y z
N GLY A 1 12.53 7.73 16.44
CA GLY A 1 12.69 6.25 16.43
C GLY A 1 13.18 5.81 15.07
N ILE A 2 13.74 4.60 14.96
CA ILE A 2 14.28 4.05 13.71
C ILE A 2 13.17 3.29 12.98
N ARG A 3 13.06 3.46 11.65
CA ARG A 3 12.15 2.67 10.80
C ARG A 3 12.64 1.23 10.73
N SER A 4 11.74 0.27 10.90
CA SER A 4 12.03 -1.17 10.89
C SER A 4 10.95 -1.93 10.12
N VAL A 5 11.18 -3.23 9.91
CA VAL A 5 10.18 -4.12 9.30
C VAL A 5 8.84 -4.10 10.05
N PHE A 6 8.85 -3.89 11.37
CA PHE A 6 7.63 -3.83 12.17
C PHE A 6 6.70 -2.68 11.78
N ASN A 7 7.23 -1.62 11.15
CA ASN A 7 6.42 -0.51 10.67
C ASN A 7 5.58 -0.85 9.44
N ILE A 8 5.88 -1.95 8.72
CA ILE A 8 5.21 -2.33 7.48
C ILE A 8 4.46 -3.67 7.59
N LEU A 9 4.55 -4.37 8.73
CA LEU A 9 3.85 -5.65 8.93
C LEU A 9 2.34 -5.50 9.15
N GLY A 10 1.89 -4.36 9.69
CA GLY A 10 0.49 -4.15 10.08
C GLY A 10 -0.53 -4.52 9.00
N PRO A 11 -0.41 -4.01 7.76
CA PRO A 11 -1.33 -4.33 6.67
C PRO A 11 -1.38 -5.82 6.31
N ILE A 12 -0.24 -6.51 6.44
CA ILE A 12 -0.09 -7.92 6.08
C ILE A 12 -0.68 -8.84 7.17
N THR A 13 -0.67 -8.42 8.42
CA THR A 13 -1.09 -9.23 9.56
C THR A 13 -2.55 -9.00 9.99
N ASN A 14 -3.43 -8.58 9.08
CA ASN A 14 -4.80 -8.22 9.42
C ASN A 14 -5.56 -9.42 10.05
N PRO A 15 -5.95 -9.34 11.34
CA PRO A 15 -6.53 -10.47 12.07
C PRO A 15 -7.97 -10.81 11.63
N ALA A 16 -8.62 -9.92 10.87
CA ALA A 16 -9.98 -10.11 10.36
C ALA A 16 -10.03 -10.77 8.97
N ASP A 17 -8.88 -11.27 8.46
CA ASP A 17 -8.75 -11.90 7.14
C ASP A 17 -9.32 -11.05 5.98
N VAL A 18 -9.09 -9.73 6.06
CA VAL A 18 -9.63 -8.78 5.09
C VAL A 18 -8.94 -8.97 3.73
N LYS A 19 -9.75 -9.30 2.72
CA LYS A 19 -9.30 -9.51 1.34
C LYS A 19 -9.19 -8.24 0.48
N ARG A 20 -9.72 -7.11 0.98
CA ARG A 20 -9.74 -5.81 0.26
C ARG A 20 -9.30 -4.67 1.16
N GLN A 21 -8.25 -3.94 0.79
CA GLN A 21 -7.63 -2.96 1.68
C GLN A 21 -7.22 -1.67 0.95
N LEU A 22 -7.31 -0.55 1.65
CA LEU A 22 -6.65 0.70 1.29
C LEU A 22 -5.60 0.97 2.36
N VAL A 23 -4.34 1.10 1.97
CA VAL A 23 -3.21 1.15 2.89
C VAL A 23 -2.37 2.37 2.58
N GLY A 24 -2.23 3.21 3.59
CA GLY A 24 -1.26 4.28 3.61
C GLY A 24 0.17 3.79 3.71
N VAL A 25 1.05 4.32 2.87
CA VAL A 25 2.49 4.01 2.93
C VAL A 25 3.31 5.28 2.94
N PHE A 26 4.40 5.25 3.70
CA PHE A 26 5.22 6.45 3.94
C PHE A 26 6.19 6.77 2.81
N ASN A 27 6.42 5.85 1.87
CA ASN A 27 7.16 6.07 0.63
C ASN A 27 6.79 5.03 -0.44
N LEU A 28 7.13 5.32 -1.70
CA LEU A 28 6.82 4.46 -2.86
C LEU A 28 7.63 3.17 -2.91
N GLU A 29 8.87 3.16 -2.42
CA GLU A 29 9.70 1.95 -2.40
C GLU A 29 9.06 0.85 -1.53
N VAL A 30 8.54 1.24 -0.36
CA VAL A 30 7.80 0.34 0.54
C VAL A 30 6.45 -0.04 -0.07
N ALA A 31 5.80 0.86 -0.78
CA ALA A 31 4.59 0.54 -1.53
C ALA A 31 4.84 -0.62 -2.52
N GLY A 32 5.90 -0.52 -3.32
CA GLY A 32 6.25 -1.58 -4.29
C GLY A 32 6.50 -2.92 -3.61
N LEU A 33 7.31 -2.92 -2.55
CA LEU A 33 7.59 -4.13 -1.77
C LEU A 33 6.32 -4.76 -1.18
N LEU A 34 5.43 -3.94 -0.59
CA LEU A 34 4.17 -4.42 -0.02
C LEU A 34 3.24 -4.96 -1.10
N ALA A 35 3.23 -4.38 -2.30
CA ALA A 35 2.43 -4.87 -3.41
C ALA A 35 2.83 -6.30 -3.81
N GLU A 36 4.13 -6.56 -3.93
CA GLU A 36 4.65 -7.90 -4.23
C GLU A 36 4.31 -8.91 -3.12
N VAL A 37 4.45 -8.51 -1.85
CA VAL A 37 4.10 -9.37 -0.71
C VAL A 37 2.59 -9.68 -0.70
N LEU A 38 1.74 -8.67 -0.89
CA LEU A 38 0.28 -8.84 -0.88
C LEU A 38 -0.21 -9.65 -2.08
N GLN A 39 0.45 -9.55 -3.24
CA GLN A 39 0.21 -10.40 -4.39
C GLN A 39 0.51 -11.88 -4.06
N GLN A 40 1.62 -12.16 -3.37
CA GLN A 40 1.98 -13.53 -2.95
C GLN A 40 1.05 -14.11 -1.88
N LEU A 41 0.45 -13.25 -1.05
CA LEU A 41 -0.49 -13.65 0.00
C LEU A 41 -1.94 -13.73 -0.47
N ASP A 42 -2.16 -13.70 -1.80
CA ASP A 42 -3.48 -13.85 -2.44
C ASP A 42 -4.48 -12.76 -1.99
N ALA A 43 -4.00 -11.53 -1.83
CA ALA A 43 -4.88 -10.38 -1.60
C ALA A 43 -5.73 -10.13 -2.86
N HIS A 44 -7.05 -10.00 -2.70
CA HIS A 44 -7.96 -9.86 -3.84
C HIS A 44 -7.86 -8.48 -4.49
N HIS A 45 -7.85 -7.43 -3.66
CA HIS A 45 -7.77 -6.05 -4.14
C HIS A 45 -7.19 -5.11 -3.08
N VAL A 46 -6.00 -4.57 -3.31
CA VAL A 46 -5.34 -3.63 -2.39
C VAL A 46 -4.92 -2.38 -3.15
N LEU A 47 -5.15 -1.22 -2.56
CA LEU A 47 -4.60 0.06 -2.99
C LEU A 47 -3.58 0.51 -1.95
N LEU A 48 -2.33 0.69 -2.37
CA LEU A 48 -1.29 1.31 -1.57
C LEU A 48 -1.17 2.77 -2.02
N VAL A 49 -1.30 3.71 -1.10
CA VAL A 49 -1.34 5.14 -1.43
C VAL A 49 -0.25 5.93 -0.73
N HIS A 50 0.41 6.80 -1.51
CA HIS A 50 1.40 7.74 -1.01
C HIS A 50 1.25 9.06 -1.75
N SER A 51 1.06 10.14 -1.02
CA SER A 51 0.88 11.48 -1.59
C SER A 51 2.21 12.21 -1.74
N GLU A 52 2.30 13.10 -2.74
CA GLU A 52 3.50 13.88 -3.02
C GLU A 52 3.84 14.88 -1.90
N ASP A 53 2.85 15.31 -1.11
CA ASP A 53 3.05 16.12 0.09
C ASP A 53 3.47 15.28 1.32
N GLY A 54 3.67 13.97 1.13
CA GLY A 54 4.30 13.07 2.09
C GLY A 54 3.34 12.40 3.06
N LEU A 55 2.03 12.47 2.83
CA LEU A 55 1.02 11.76 3.62
C LEU A 55 0.92 10.30 3.21
N ASP A 56 0.60 9.46 4.18
CA ASP A 56 0.21 8.06 4.00
C ASP A 56 -1.30 7.93 3.77
N GLU A 57 -1.90 8.89 3.08
CA GLU A 57 -3.30 8.89 2.68
C GLU A 57 -3.46 9.63 1.34
N ILE A 58 -4.68 9.59 0.78
CA ILE A 58 -5.00 10.35 -0.43
C ILE A 58 -5.09 11.83 -0.05
N SER A 59 -4.20 12.65 -0.62
CA SER A 59 -4.19 14.08 -0.33
C SER A 59 -5.29 14.81 -1.10
N LEU A 60 -5.77 15.91 -0.50
CA LEU A 60 -6.61 16.91 -1.18
C LEU A 60 -5.77 17.97 -1.90
N GLN A 61 -4.45 18.00 -1.67
CA GLN A 61 -3.52 18.97 -2.21
C GLN A 61 -2.34 18.24 -2.85
N GLY A 62 -2.31 18.23 -4.18
CA GLY A 62 -1.28 17.54 -4.95
C GLY A 62 -1.68 16.11 -5.32
N TYR A 63 -0.79 15.44 -6.05
CA TYR A 63 -1.08 14.12 -6.55
C TYR A 63 -0.84 13.04 -5.49
N THR A 64 -1.59 11.95 -5.60
CA THR A 64 -1.38 10.72 -4.85
C THR A 64 -1.01 9.59 -5.81
N HIS A 65 0.15 8.99 -5.57
CA HIS A 65 0.56 7.78 -6.26
C HIS A 65 -0.17 6.58 -5.68
N ILE A 66 -0.59 5.69 -6.58
CA ILE A 66 -1.32 4.48 -6.25
C ILE A 66 -0.57 3.28 -6.80
N ILE A 67 -0.35 2.28 -5.96
CA ILE A 67 0.00 0.93 -6.42
C ILE A 67 -1.19 0.01 -6.12
N GLU A 68 -1.86 -0.44 -7.18
CA GLU A 68 -3.01 -1.33 -7.12
C GLU A 68 -2.56 -2.79 -7.30
N VAL A 69 -2.85 -3.63 -6.31
CA VAL A 69 -2.80 -5.09 -6.43
C VAL A 69 -4.22 -5.59 -6.66
N LYS A 70 -4.51 -6.19 -7.81
CA LYS A 70 -5.84 -6.69 -8.13
C LYS A 70 -5.78 -7.91 -9.02
N ASP A 71 -6.50 -8.96 -8.64
CA ASP A 71 -6.57 -10.22 -9.39
C ASP A 71 -5.17 -10.76 -9.77
N GLY A 72 -4.24 -10.71 -8.80
CA GLY A 72 -2.86 -11.15 -8.97
C GLY A 72 -2.00 -10.26 -9.86
N LYS A 73 -2.45 -9.04 -10.23
CA LYS A 73 -1.69 -8.08 -11.04
C LYS A 73 -1.38 -6.82 -10.24
N ILE A 74 -0.20 -6.27 -10.48
CA ILE A 74 0.23 -4.99 -9.92
C ILE A 74 0.15 -3.94 -11.01
N ARG A 75 -0.42 -2.77 -10.69
CA ARG A 75 -0.52 -1.60 -11.56
C ARG A 75 -0.17 -0.34 -10.78
N GLU A 76 0.42 0.62 -11.48
CA GLU A 76 0.71 1.94 -10.93
C GLU A 76 -0.20 2.97 -11.59
N ASP A 77 -0.70 3.91 -10.80
CA ASP A 77 -1.54 5.01 -11.24
C ASP A 77 -1.28 6.27 -10.38
N GLN A 78 -1.87 7.40 -10.77
CA GLN A 78 -1.77 8.67 -10.05
C GLN A 78 -3.11 9.40 -10.10
N VAL A 79 -3.54 9.93 -8.95
CA VAL A 79 -4.79 10.70 -8.79
C VAL A 79 -4.54 12.09 -8.25
#